data_AF-A0A973MNI5-F1
#
_entry.id   AF-A0A973MNI5-F1
#
_cell.length_a   1.000
_cell.length_b   1.000
_cell.length_c   1.000
_cell.angle_alpha   90.00
_cell.angle_beta   90.00
_cell.angle_gamma   90.00
#
_symmetry.space_group_name_H-M   'P 1'
#
loop_
_entity.id
_entity.type
_entity.pdbx_description
1 polymer ?
#
loop_
_entity_poly.entity_id
_entity_poly.type
_entity_poly.pdbx_seq_one_letter_code
_entity_poly.pdbx_strand_id
1 'polypeptide(L)'
;MSAPHRTSRADGHPQTNLRFTATLHDEGSARERDTRFARFLAQRLADVEATGCLAERKLAAGLLDLYTEWHHKRELAAASPQDPATAEADAMGWALRCLAHSAWQNTPGWEPAFHPAATAPVAHSGGYVPALRP
;
A
#
# COMPACT_ATOMS: atom_id res chain seq x y z
N MET A 1 -39.98 -44.32 15.63
CA MET A 1 -40.18 -43.80 14.26
C MET A 1 -39.25 -42.61 14.09
N SER A 2 -38.14 -42.80 13.39
CA SER A 2 -37.08 -41.79 13.22
C SER A 2 -37.16 -41.18 11.83
N ALA A 3 -37.17 -39.84 11.75
CA ALA A 3 -37.17 -39.10 10.49
C ALA A 3 -35.75 -39.08 9.86
N PRO A 4 -35.61 -39.11 8.53
CA PRO A 4 -34.30 -39.16 7.87
C PRO A 4 -33.64 -37.78 7.81
N HIS A 5 -32.33 -37.74 8.09
CA HIS A 5 -31.49 -36.56 7.90
C HIS A 5 -31.32 -36.25 6.41
N ARG A 6 -31.76 -35.06 6.00
CA ARG A 6 -31.59 -34.52 4.66
C ARG A 6 -30.17 -33.94 4.55
N THR A 7 -29.25 -34.65 3.91
CA THR A 7 -27.94 -34.11 3.54
C THR A 7 -28.13 -33.08 2.43
N SER A 8 -27.89 -31.81 2.75
CA SER A 8 -27.97 -30.72 1.76
C SER A 8 -26.77 -30.81 0.81
N ARG A 9 -27.07 -30.91 -0.48
CA ARG A 9 -26.12 -30.90 -1.60
C ARG A 9 -25.36 -29.56 -1.58
N ALA A 10 -24.04 -29.63 -1.64
CA ALA A 10 -23.19 -28.45 -1.83
C ALA A 10 -23.28 -28.03 -3.31
N ASP A 11 -24.31 -27.26 -3.64
CA ASP A 11 -24.48 -26.66 -4.95
C ASP A 11 -23.70 -25.34 -5.03
N GLY A 12 -22.79 -25.26 -6.00
CA GLY A 12 -22.33 -24.01 -6.63
C GLY A 12 -21.30 -23.22 -5.83
N HIS A 13 -20.02 -23.54 -6.01
CA HIS A 13 -18.93 -22.59 -5.77
C HIS A 13 -19.11 -21.41 -6.75
N PRO A 14 -19.37 -20.16 -6.31
CA PRO A 14 -19.19 -19.03 -7.20
C PRO A 14 -17.68 -18.89 -7.40
N GLN A 15 -17.20 -19.22 -8.60
CA GLN A 15 -15.89 -18.73 -9.05
C GLN A 15 -16.00 -17.21 -9.14
N THR A 16 -15.66 -16.54 -8.03
CA THR A 16 -15.52 -15.09 -7.99
C THR A 16 -14.30 -14.75 -8.84
N ASN A 17 -14.54 -14.55 -10.14
CA ASN A 17 -13.56 -13.95 -11.03
C ASN A 17 -13.26 -12.55 -10.47
N LEU A 18 -12.13 -12.42 -9.78
CA LEU A 18 -11.52 -11.16 -9.40
C LEU A 18 -11.10 -10.45 -10.69
N ARG A 19 -12.07 -9.80 -11.35
CA ARG A 19 -11.76 -8.87 -12.44
C ARG A 19 -11.14 -7.62 -11.83
N PHE A 20 -9.82 -7.62 -11.81
CA PHE A 20 -8.99 -6.45 -11.58
C PHE A 20 -9.19 -5.49 -12.76
N THR A 21 -10.20 -4.62 -12.69
CA THR A 21 -10.25 -3.45 -13.56
C THR A 21 -9.47 -2.33 -12.90
N ALA A 22 -8.14 -2.47 -12.88
CA ALA A 22 -7.25 -1.33 -12.67
C ALA A 22 -7.36 -0.48 -13.94
N THR A 23 -8.21 0.54 -13.92
CA THR A 23 -8.32 1.49 -15.02
C THR A 23 -7.01 2.28 -15.10
N LEU A 24 -6.41 2.36 -16.29
CA LEU A 24 -5.18 3.11 -16.64
C LEU A 24 -5.06 4.52 -16.01
N HIS A 25 -6.18 5.12 -15.58
CA HIS A 25 -6.23 6.39 -14.88
C HIS A 25 -5.62 6.35 -13.47
N ASP A 26 -5.62 5.19 -12.82
CA ASP A 26 -5.08 4.95 -11.48
C ASP A 26 -3.55 4.82 -11.50
N GLU A 27 -2.99 4.21 -12.55
CA GLU A 27 -1.54 3.99 -12.69
C GLU A 27 -0.76 5.31 -12.89
N GLY A 28 -1.30 6.23 -13.70
CA GLY A 28 -0.69 7.56 -13.89
C GLY A 28 -0.66 8.36 -12.60
N SER A 29 -1.76 8.31 -11.84
CA SER A 29 -1.90 8.98 -10.54
C SER A 29 -0.97 8.37 -9.48
N ALA A 30 -0.84 7.04 -9.47
CA ALA A 30 0.07 6.32 -8.58
C ALA A 30 1.54 6.65 -8.87
N ARG A 31 1.94 6.70 -10.15
CA ARG A 31 3.31 7.03 -10.55
C ARG A 31 3.69 8.47 -10.20
N GLU A 32 2.78 9.42 -10.41
CA GLU A 32 3.01 10.82 -10.04
C GLU A 32 3.11 11.00 -8.53
N ARG A 33 2.24 10.34 -7.76
CA ARG A 33 2.33 10.29 -6.29
C ARG A 33 3.68 9.74 -5.85
N ASP A 34 4.09 8.59 -6.38
CA ASP A 34 5.34 7.94 -6.02
C ASP A 34 6.56 8.82 -6.36
N THR A 35 6.51 9.53 -7.48
CA THR A 35 7.55 10.50 -7.88
C THR A 35 7.67 11.65 -6.88
N ARG A 36 6.53 12.24 -6.48
CA ARG A 36 6.50 13.32 -5.48
C ARG A 36 6.95 12.82 -4.10
N PHE A 37 6.53 11.62 -3.73
CA PHE A 37 6.95 10.97 -2.49
C PHE A 37 8.45 10.70 -2.45
N ALA A 38 9.04 10.20 -3.55
CA ALA A 38 10.48 9.98 -3.66
C ALA A 38 11.28 11.28 -3.48
N ARG A 39 10.81 12.38 -4.09
CA ARG A 39 11.43 13.70 -3.91
C ARG A 39 11.35 14.19 -2.46
N PHE A 40 10.19 14.02 -1.83
CA PHE A 40 10.01 14.35 -0.42
C PHE A 40 10.99 13.56 0.47
N LEU A 41 11.09 12.24 0.26
CA LEU A 41 12.02 11.39 1.00
C LEU A 41 13.47 11.84 0.82
N ALA A 42 13.90 12.07 -0.42
CA ALA A 42 15.27 12.52 -0.71
C ALA A 42 15.61 13.82 0.04
N GLN A 43 14.69 14.80 0.04
CA GLN A 43 14.88 16.04 0.78
C GLN A 43 14.98 15.80 2.28
N ARG A 44 14.06 15.00 2.86
CA ARG A 44 14.06 14.73 4.30
C ARG A 44 15.28 13.97 4.77
N LEU A 45 15.76 13.01 3.97
CA LEU A 45 16.98 12.27 4.27
C LEU A 45 18.20 13.20 4.28
N ALA A 46 18.32 14.09 3.29
CA ALA A 46 19.39 15.10 3.26
C ALA A 46 19.32 16.07 4.46
N ASP A 47 18.13 16.53 4.82
CA ASP A 47 17.93 17.42 5.97
C ASP A 47 18.37 16.74 7.28
N VAL A 48 17.97 15.48 7.49
CA VAL A 48 18.30 14.70 8.69
C VAL A 48 19.79 14.35 8.75
N GLU A 49 20.41 14.07 7.60
CA GLU A 49 21.85 13.87 7.53
C GLU A 49 22.62 15.13 7.97
N ALA A 50 22.18 16.30 7.52
CA ALA A 50 22.81 17.57 7.84
C ALA A 50 22.57 18.04 9.28
N THR A 51 21.34 17.88 9.80
CA THR A 51 20.90 18.56 11.03
C THR A 51 20.37 17.64 12.13
N GLY A 52 20.07 16.38 11.81
CA GLY A 52 19.41 15.46 12.72
C GLY A 52 20.30 15.03 13.89
N CYS A 53 19.66 14.65 15.00
CA CYS A 53 20.33 13.97 16.10
C CYS A 53 20.70 12.52 15.72
N LEU A 54 21.50 11.84 16.56
CA LEU A 54 21.94 10.47 16.30
C LEU A 54 20.77 9.49 16.06
N ALA A 55 19.68 9.63 16.81
CA ALA A 55 18.51 8.76 16.67
C ALA A 55 17.80 8.98 15.32
N GLU A 56 17.63 10.24 14.90
CA GLU A 56 17.04 10.59 13.62
C GLU A 56 17.91 10.09 12.45
N ARG A 57 19.24 10.22 12.55
CA ARG A 57 20.16 9.70 11.52
C ARG A 57 20.10 8.19 11.40
N LYS A 58 19.96 7.46 12.50
CA LYS A 58 19.77 5.99 12.46
C LYS A 58 18.45 5.61 11.79
N LEU A 59 17.37 6.32 12.10
CA LEU A 59 16.08 6.13 11.42
C LEU A 59 16.19 6.45 9.93
N ALA A 60 16.85 7.56 9.57
CA ALA A 60 17.07 7.97 8.19
C ALA A 60 17.91 6.95 7.42
N ALA A 61 18.94 6.35 8.04
CA ALA A 61 19.71 5.29 7.41
C ALA A 61 18.84 4.08 7.04
N GLY A 62 17.99 3.60 7.98
CA GLY A 62 17.07 2.50 7.68
C GLY A 62 16.02 2.85 6.61
N LEU A 63 15.54 4.10 6.59
CA LEU A 63 14.65 4.59 5.53
C LEU A 63 15.34 4.71 4.18
N LEU A 64 16.62 5.10 4.15
CA LEU A 64 17.43 5.18 2.94
C LEU A 64 17.66 3.81 2.31
N ASP A 65 17.94 2.78 3.12
CA ASP A 65 18.10 1.40 2.66
C ASP A 65 16.80 0.92 1.97
N LEU A 66 15.67 1.08 2.66
CA LEU A 66 14.34 0.74 2.13
C LEU A 66 13.97 1.53 0.87
N TYR A 67 14.26 2.83 0.85
CA TYR A 67 14.02 3.70 -0.30
C TYR A 67 14.83 3.27 -1.52
N THR A 68 16.11 2.95 -1.33
CA THR A 68 17.02 2.52 -2.40
C THR A 68 16.55 1.20 -3.00
N GLU A 69 16.19 0.23 -2.16
CA GLU A 69 15.68 -1.06 -2.62
C GLU A 69 14.32 -0.92 -3.32
N TRP A 70 13.40 -0.12 -2.77
CA TRP A 70 12.11 0.16 -3.41
C TRP A 70 12.30 0.79 -4.79
N HIS A 71 13.19 1.78 -4.91
CA HIS A 71 13.49 2.43 -6.18
C HIS A 71 14.06 1.46 -7.21
N HIS A 72 14.99 0.59 -6.80
CA HIS A 72 15.54 -0.43 -7.68
C HIS A 72 14.48 -1.41 -8.18
N LYS A 73 13.62 -1.93 -7.30
CA LYS A 73 12.53 -2.84 -7.70
C LYS A 73 11.49 -2.14 -8.58
N ARG A 74 11.22 -0.85 -8.34
CA ARG A 74 10.37 0.00 -9.19
C ARG A 74 10.91 0.13 -10.62
N GLU A 75 12.22 0.26 -10.79
CA GLU A 75 12.87 0.31 -12.11
C GLU A 75 12.78 -1.04 -12.83
N LEU A 76 13.03 -2.15 -12.10
CA LEU A 76 12.87 -3.50 -12.63
C LEU A 76 11.43 -3.79 -13.07
N ALA A 77 10.44 -3.42 -12.25
CA ALA A 77 9.02 -3.56 -12.55
C ALA A 77 8.59 -2.73 -13.77
N ALA A 78 9.19 -1.55 -13.97
CA ALA A 78 8.93 -0.73 -15.16
C ALA A 78 9.47 -1.40 -16.45
N ALA A 79 10.54 -2.21 -16.34
CA ALA A 79 11.07 -2.97 -17.45
C ALA A 79 10.30 -4.29 -17.72
N SER A 80 9.64 -4.85 -16.69
CA SER A 80 8.86 -6.10 -16.79
C SER A 80 7.60 -6.06 -15.90
N PRO A 81 6.47 -5.52 -16.39
CA PRO A 81 5.27 -5.29 -15.57
C PRO A 81 4.54 -6.55 -15.08
N GLN A 82 4.85 -7.73 -15.63
CA GLN A 82 4.26 -9.01 -15.20
C GLN A 82 5.14 -9.78 -14.21
N ASP A 83 6.26 -9.18 -13.79
CA ASP A 83 7.20 -9.78 -12.85
C ASP A 83 6.66 -9.69 -11.41
N PRO A 84 6.81 -10.75 -10.57
CA PRO A 84 6.59 -10.65 -9.12
C PRO A 84 7.29 -9.46 -8.45
N ALA A 85 8.36 -8.91 -9.05
CA ALA A 85 9.01 -7.68 -8.60
C ALA A 85 8.05 -6.47 -8.48
N THR A 86 6.95 -6.45 -9.25
CA THR A 86 5.95 -5.37 -9.21
C THR A 86 5.16 -5.38 -7.89
N ALA A 87 4.64 -6.55 -7.49
CA ALA A 87 3.89 -6.68 -6.24
C ALA A 87 4.79 -6.43 -5.02
N GLU A 88 6.05 -6.83 -5.10
CA GLU A 88 7.05 -6.55 -4.07
C GLU A 88 7.37 -5.05 -3.98
N ALA A 89 7.56 -4.37 -5.12
CA ALA A 89 7.76 -2.92 -5.17
C ALA A 89 6.56 -2.16 -4.58
N ASP A 90 5.33 -2.61 -4.83
CA ASP A 90 4.12 -1.99 -4.27
C ASP A 90 4.04 -2.17 -2.75
N ALA A 91 4.33 -3.38 -2.25
CA ALA A 91 4.35 -3.66 -0.82
C ALA A 91 5.43 -2.85 -0.08
N MET A 92 6.63 -2.77 -0.66
CA MET A 92 7.70 -1.92 -0.12
C MET A 92 7.33 -0.44 -0.16
N GLY A 93 6.74 0.03 -1.27
CA GLY A 93 6.26 1.40 -1.39
C GLY A 93 5.19 1.74 -0.34
N TRP A 94 4.29 0.80 -0.03
CA TRP A 94 3.31 0.95 1.04
C TRP A 94 3.98 1.06 2.41
N ALA A 95 4.89 0.13 2.74
CA ALA A 95 5.59 0.11 4.02
C ALA A 95 6.43 1.39 4.24
N LEU A 96 7.14 1.83 3.20
CA LEU A 96 7.94 3.04 3.23
C LEU A 96 7.08 4.29 3.50
N ARG A 97 5.90 4.38 2.89
CA ARG A 97 4.95 5.48 3.17
C ARG A 97 4.42 5.46 4.59
N CYS A 98 4.13 4.29 5.17
CA CYS A 98 3.71 4.17 6.58
C CYS A 98 4.81 4.60 7.56
N LEU A 99 6.06 4.21 7.30
CA LEU A 99 7.20 4.63 8.13
C LEU A 99 7.44 6.13 8.00
N ALA A 100 7.45 6.66 6.77
CA ALA A 100 7.61 8.08 6.52
C ALA A 100 6.49 8.91 7.16
N HIS A 101 5.25 8.44 7.13
CA HIS A 101 4.13 9.09 7.82
C HIS A 101 4.39 9.16 9.32
N SER A 102 4.78 8.04 9.93
CA SER A 102 5.05 7.97 11.37
C SER A 102 6.18 8.91 11.80
N ALA A 103 7.18 9.10 10.94
CA ALA A 103 8.31 9.98 11.20
C ALA A 103 8.01 11.46 10.90
N TRP A 104 7.26 11.75 9.82
CA TRP A 104 7.30 13.06 9.16
C TRP A 104 5.95 13.61 8.70
N GLN A 105 4.81 13.02 9.10
CA GLN A 105 3.47 13.54 8.74
C GLN A 105 3.26 15.04 9.06
N ASN A 106 3.94 15.57 10.07
CA ASN A 106 3.84 16.96 10.51
C ASN A 106 4.92 17.88 9.91
N THR A 107 5.76 17.36 9.00
CA THR A 107 6.83 18.15 8.38
C THR A 107 6.34 18.88 7.14
N PRO A 108 6.90 20.06 6.82
CA PRO A 108 6.58 20.77 5.58
C PRO A 108 6.83 19.90 4.34
N GLY A 109 5.89 19.94 3.39
CA GLY A 109 5.98 19.16 2.15
C GLY A 109 5.39 17.74 2.23
N TRP A 110 4.94 17.29 3.41
CA TRP A 110 4.11 16.09 3.49
C TRP A 110 2.76 16.33 2.80
N GLU A 111 2.36 15.40 1.92
CA GLU A 111 1.06 15.43 1.27
C GLU A 111 0.14 14.34 1.83
N PRO A 112 -1.17 14.60 2.03
CA PRO A 112 -2.13 13.58 2.44
C PRO A 112 -2.15 12.35 1.51
N ALA A 113 -1.86 12.56 0.22
CA ALA A 113 -1.80 11.50 -0.78
C ALA A 113 -0.63 10.51 -0.56
N PHE A 114 0.40 10.87 0.21
CA PHE A 114 1.51 9.96 0.52
C PHE A 114 1.10 8.89 1.52
N HIS A 115 0.17 9.19 2.42
CA HIS A 115 -0.34 8.17 3.32
C HIS A 115 -1.15 7.17 2.49
N PRO A 116 -0.80 5.87 2.47
CA PRO A 116 -1.66 4.89 1.85
C PRO A 116 -2.99 4.94 2.60
N ALA A 117 -4.09 5.21 1.90
CA ALA A 117 -5.40 4.87 2.45
C ALA A 117 -5.29 3.41 2.94
N ALA A 118 -5.85 3.10 4.10
CA ALA A 118 -5.89 1.73 4.61
C ALA A 118 -6.85 0.89 3.76
N THR A 119 -6.65 0.82 2.45
CA THR A 119 -7.19 -0.21 1.58
C THR A 119 -6.33 -1.45 1.76
N ALA A 120 -6.33 -2.00 2.98
CA ALA A 120 -6.27 -3.44 3.08
C ALA A 120 -7.52 -3.98 2.36
N PRO A 121 -7.46 -5.11 1.63
CA PRO A 121 -8.67 -5.84 1.34
C PRO A 121 -9.17 -6.37 2.69
N VAL A 122 -9.92 -5.55 3.42
CA VAL A 122 -10.79 -6.06 4.46
C VAL A 122 -11.77 -6.91 3.69
N ALA A 123 -11.61 -8.23 3.77
CA ALA A 123 -12.67 -9.14 3.43
C ALA A 123 -13.90 -8.65 4.22
N HIS A 124 -14.82 -7.96 3.54
CA HIS A 124 -16.12 -7.63 4.08
C HIS A 124 -16.93 -8.93 4.14
N SER A 125 -16.54 -9.79 5.07
CA SER A 125 -17.37 -10.85 5.59
C SER A 125 -18.32 -10.18 6.59
N GLY A 126 -19.50 -9.79 6.12
CA GLY A 126 -20.59 -9.39 7.01
C GLY A 126 -21.23 -8.06 6.59
N GLY A 127 -22.25 -8.17 5.76
CA GLY A 127 -23.20 -7.07 5.60
C GLY A 127 -23.88 -6.78 6.94
N TYR A 128 -23.72 -5.54 7.40
CA TYR A 128 -24.63 -4.96 8.38
C TYR A 128 -25.11 -3.62 7.82
N VAL A 129 -26.35 -3.60 7.34
CA VAL A 129 -27.07 -2.37 7.01
C VAL A 129 -27.73 -1.89 8.29
N PRO A 130 -27.38 -0.72 8.85
CA PRO A 130 -28.17 -0.15 9.92
C PRO A 130 -29.51 0.29 9.33
N ALA A 131 -30.59 -0.34 9.78
CA ALA A 131 -31.94 0.10 9.47
C ALA A 131 -32.13 1.54 9.98
N LEU A 132 -32.35 2.48 9.07
CA LEU A 132 -32.96 3.77 9.38
C LEU A 132 -34.36 3.49 9.95
N ARG A 133 -34.56 3.81 11.22
CA ARG A 133 -35.89 3.79 11.85
C ARG A 133 -36.65 5.08 11.52
N PRO A 134 -37.97 4.99 11.31
CA PRO A 134 -38.84 6.13 11.00
C PRO A 134 -39.02 7.09 12.18
#